data_AF-A0A8J7UDB2-F1
#
_entry.id   AF-A0A8J7UDB2-F1
#
_cell.length_a   1.000
_cell.length_b   1.000
_cell.length_c   1.000
_cell.angle_alpha   90.00
_cell.angle_beta   90.00
_cell.angle_gamma   90.00
#
_symmetry.space_group_name_H-M   'P 1'
#
loop_
_entity.id
_entity.type
_entity.pdbx_description
1 polymer ?
#
loop_
_entity_poly.entity_id
_entity_poly.type
_entity_poly.pdbx_seq_one_letter_code
_entity_poly.pdbx_strand_id
1 'polypeptide(L)'
;MINITNKVDCCGCNACGDICPTQAISFPRDIEGFWYPKVDLEKCINCGLCEKTCPNIHISSLKKNDYDRPAKAIAAINRNLAVRWDSTSGGAFSALAEEMYSRGGYVSGAVYTDDFHVKNFISNRPEDLAALRSSKYLESYAEGLYKEIRELLKKGEKVLACGTPCQMAGLRAFLGKDYDNLIIVDFICRGVNSPKVYRCYLDSLESEYGSKVVAVKAKNKELGWRNLTRKVTFENGESYYGVLMEDDFRRGYHTNVYCRPSCYECVFKGFPRMSDITLADFWGIERYDKNLDNNIGTSLILLNSKKGERYFEEVKNRFEFKELPLESTFRGNIALHKPIEKPLIDRETFFEDLDKNGFDFVVSKYFPRKKNYHHRWKQRLKHLIKPYYLFLSNERFSLPCYLKFLKINYRKNSSASFRSGVLIYPKKGVVFDIHPSARIQVDYPLVFGNNPVKGFHLPSCLRMEKDTEFHITAGKRDRYGDTPYNLRYGAYIEIVNGGKLTLSRGAANVGLTIMCAKEVTIGSGVRIGRNVSIRDWNGPHVIVSDTYRNHAPVHIGDRVWLCSGCTIMPGVTIGEGAVIAANSTVTKDVPPRTLVGGSPAKIIKENIEWY
;
A
#
# COMPACT_ATOMS: atom_id res chain seq x y z
N MET A 1 -28.88 -30.85 16.08
CA MET A 1 -27.71 -30.20 16.75
C MET A 1 -26.64 -29.96 15.70
N ILE A 2 -25.91 -28.86 15.76
CA ILE A 2 -24.96 -28.53 14.70
C ILE A 2 -23.90 -29.63 14.56
N ASN A 3 -23.74 -30.15 13.35
CA ASN A 3 -22.75 -31.15 13.02
C ASN A 3 -22.13 -30.79 11.67
N ILE A 4 -20.81 -30.61 11.64
CA ILE A 4 -20.10 -30.21 10.43
C ILE A 4 -19.41 -31.45 9.86
N THR A 5 -20.02 -32.05 8.84
CA THR A 5 -19.45 -33.19 8.11
C THR A 5 -18.60 -32.74 6.92
N ASN A 6 -18.92 -31.59 6.32
CA ASN A 6 -18.15 -30.96 5.25
C ASN A 6 -17.68 -29.57 5.67
N LYS A 7 -16.37 -29.32 5.57
CA LYS A 7 -15.74 -28.05 5.97
C LYS A 7 -16.27 -26.84 5.20
N VAL A 8 -16.80 -27.03 3.98
CA VAL A 8 -17.40 -25.96 3.16
C VAL A 8 -18.64 -25.37 3.84
N ASP A 9 -19.34 -26.14 4.66
CA ASP A 9 -20.61 -25.75 5.28
C ASP A 9 -20.44 -24.86 6.53
N CYS A 10 -19.20 -24.63 6.97
CA CYS A 10 -18.92 -23.83 8.16
C CYS A 10 -18.03 -22.62 7.84
N CYS A 11 -18.56 -21.41 8.02
CA CYS A 11 -17.82 -20.16 7.85
C CYS A 11 -17.00 -19.70 9.06
N GLY A 12 -17.00 -20.46 10.17
CA GLY A 12 -16.19 -20.15 11.36
C GLY A 12 -16.66 -18.93 12.17
N CYS A 13 -17.92 -18.51 12.04
CA CYS A 13 -18.41 -17.26 12.66
C CYS A 13 -18.67 -17.34 14.17
N ASN A 14 -18.61 -18.52 14.81
CA ASN A 14 -18.89 -18.76 16.23
C ASN A 14 -20.35 -18.52 16.74
N ALA A 15 -21.31 -18.19 15.88
CA ALA A 15 -22.70 -17.92 16.33
C ALA A 15 -23.32 -19.09 17.12
N CYS A 16 -23.05 -20.34 16.70
CA CYS A 16 -23.51 -21.54 17.39
C CYS A 16 -22.92 -21.70 18.79
N GLY A 17 -21.65 -21.33 19.00
CA GLY A 17 -21.01 -21.34 20.31
C GLY A 17 -21.62 -20.31 21.23
N ASP A 18 -21.82 -19.10 20.72
CA ASP A 18 -22.36 -18.00 21.51
C ASP A 18 -23.82 -18.19 21.92
N ILE A 19 -24.64 -18.86 21.10
CA ILE A 19 -26.05 -19.12 21.45
C ILE A 19 -26.21 -20.31 22.41
N CYS A 20 -25.19 -21.15 22.57
CA CYS A 20 -25.30 -22.39 23.32
C CYS A 20 -25.47 -22.10 24.83
N PRO A 21 -26.61 -22.45 25.45
CA PRO A 21 -26.88 -22.10 26.85
C PRO A 21 -26.05 -22.93 27.83
N THR A 22 -25.64 -24.15 27.44
CA THR A 22 -24.86 -25.07 28.29
C THR A 22 -23.37 -25.07 27.96
N GLN A 23 -22.91 -24.19 27.06
CA GLN A 23 -21.52 -24.12 26.60
C GLN A 23 -21.00 -25.49 26.09
N ALA A 24 -21.89 -26.28 25.48
CA ALA A 24 -21.60 -27.61 24.97
C ALA A 24 -20.83 -27.62 23.63
N ILE A 25 -20.38 -26.47 23.11
CA ILE A 25 -19.73 -26.37 21.80
C ILE A 25 -18.34 -25.77 21.98
N SER A 26 -17.33 -26.53 21.60
CA SER A 26 -15.93 -26.11 21.53
C SER A 26 -15.50 -25.87 20.09
N PHE A 27 -14.36 -25.20 19.88
CA PHE A 27 -13.85 -24.85 18.55
C PHE A 27 -12.40 -25.31 18.35
N PRO A 28 -12.13 -26.63 18.31
CA PRO A 28 -10.80 -27.13 18.00
C PRO A 28 -10.36 -26.68 16.61
N ARG A 29 -9.06 -26.42 16.47
CA ARG A 29 -8.42 -26.11 15.18
C ARG A 29 -8.13 -27.41 14.44
N ASP A 30 -8.30 -27.40 13.13
CA ASP A 30 -7.90 -28.49 12.25
C ASP A 30 -6.44 -28.35 11.82
N ILE A 31 -5.98 -29.28 10.97
CA ILE A 31 -4.63 -29.28 10.41
C ILE A 31 -4.33 -28.03 9.57
N GLU A 32 -5.36 -27.33 9.08
CA GLU A 32 -5.20 -26.11 8.29
C GLU A 32 -5.16 -24.86 9.19
N GLY A 33 -5.32 -25.02 10.51
CA GLY A 33 -5.37 -23.94 11.49
C GLY A 33 -6.72 -23.23 11.60
N PHE A 34 -7.75 -23.74 10.92
CA PHE A 34 -9.12 -23.22 10.99
C PHE A 34 -9.89 -23.91 12.10
N TRP A 35 -10.74 -23.16 12.80
CA TRP A 35 -11.59 -23.75 13.82
C TRP A 35 -12.96 -24.20 13.30
N TYR A 36 -13.50 -25.25 13.90
CA TYR A 36 -14.83 -25.81 13.59
C TYR A 36 -15.56 -26.19 14.88
N PRO A 37 -16.89 -26.03 14.94
CA PRO A 37 -17.65 -26.39 16.13
C PRO A 37 -17.64 -27.89 16.36
N LYS A 38 -17.32 -28.31 17.59
CA LYS A 38 -17.44 -29.68 18.09
C LYS A 38 -18.36 -29.71 19.30
N VAL A 39 -19.46 -30.44 19.18
CA VAL A 39 -20.48 -30.58 20.22
C VAL A 39 -20.06 -31.66 21.22
N ASP A 40 -20.09 -31.32 22.50
CA ASP A 40 -20.02 -32.22 23.64
C ASP A 40 -21.42 -32.76 23.91
N LEU A 41 -21.61 -34.07 23.68
CA LEU A 41 -22.92 -34.71 23.79
C LEU A 41 -23.40 -34.85 25.24
N GLU A 42 -22.50 -34.84 26.22
CA GLU A 42 -22.86 -34.94 27.64
C GLU A 42 -23.44 -33.61 28.15
N LYS A 43 -22.96 -32.48 27.63
CA LYS A 43 -23.45 -31.14 27.97
C LYS A 43 -24.62 -30.68 27.09
N CYS A 44 -24.83 -31.31 25.95
CA CYS A 44 -25.82 -30.88 24.98
C CYS A 44 -27.24 -31.30 25.39
N ILE A 45 -28.11 -30.31 25.59
CA ILE A 45 -29.53 -30.54 25.91
C ILE A 45 -30.43 -30.65 24.67
N ASN A 46 -29.84 -30.84 23.48
CA ASN A 46 -30.54 -30.96 22.19
C ASN A 46 -31.60 -29.88 21.87
N CYS A 47 -31.38 -28.63 22.28
CA CYS A 47 -32.33 -27.52 22.08
C CYS A 47 -32.46 -27.01 20.63
N GLY A 48 -31.56 -27.43 19.73
CA GLY A 48 -31.54 -27.01 18.31
C GLY A 48 -31.12 -25.56 18.03
N LEU A 49 -30.77 -24.76 19.05
CA LEU A 49 -30.43 -23.33 18.87
C LEU A 49 -29.20 -23.10 17.98
N CYS A 50 -28.20 -23.99 18.05
CA CYS A 50 -26.98 -23.91 17.26
C CYS A 50 -27.23 -24.01 15.75
N GLU A 51 -28.21 -24.80 15.31
CA GLU A 51 -28.63 -24.87 13.90
C GLU A 51 -29.46 -23.66 13.52
N LYS A 52 -30.45 -23.31 14.36
CA LYS A 52 -31.34 -22.15 14.13
C LYS A 52 -30.59 -20.82 13.98
N THR A 53 -29.46 -20.66 14.66
CA THR A 53 -28.62 -19.45 14.56
C THR A 53 -27.59 -19.52 13.43
N CYS A 54 -27.39 -20.67 12.79
CA CYS A 54 -26.33 -20.85 11.81
C CYS A 54 -26.61 -20.02 10.54
N PRO A 55 -25.73 -19.06 10.19
CA PRO A 55 -25.99 -18.19 9.05
C PRO A 55 -25.82 -18.90 7.70
N ASN A 56 -25.08 -20.01 7.64
CA ASN A 56 -24.95 -20.80 6.41
C ASN A 56 -26.25 -21.55 6.09
N ILE A 57 -26.90 -22.14 7.11
CA ILE A 57 -28.17 -22.87 6.96
C ILE A 57 -29.30 -21.90 6.59
N HIS A 58 -29.32 -20.72 7.19
CA HIS A 58 -30.42 -19.76 7.06
C HIS A 58 -30.10 -18.55 6.18
N ILE A 59 -29.13 -18.67 5.26
CA ILE A 59 -28.68 -17.53 4.44
C ILE A 59 -29.82 -16.90 3.62
N SER A 60 -30.73 -17.70 3.09
CA SER A 60 -31.84 -17.22 2.24
C SER A 60 -32.77 -16.26 2.98
N SER A 61 -33.03 -16.50 4.28
CA SER A 61 -33.86 -15.61 5.11
C SER A 61 -33.08 -14.42 5.67
N LEU A 62 -31.75 -14.54 5.78
CA LEU A 62 -30.87 -13.48 6.29
C LEU A 62 -30.49 -12.44 5.24
N LYS A 63 -30.46 -12.80 3.95
CA LYS A 63 -30.20 -11.85 2.85
C LYS A 63 -31.39 -10.93 2.58
N LYS A 64 -31.70 -10.09 3.56
CA LYS A 64 -32.76 -9.10 3.48
C LYS A 64 -32.29 -7.77 4.03
N ASN A 65 -32.75 -6.69 3.41
CA ASN A 65 -32.57 -5.34 3.88
C ASN A 65 -33.67 -4.44 3.30
N ASP A 66 -33.68 -3.15 3.66
CA ASP A 66 -34.62 -2.18 3.07
C ASP A 66 -34.49 -2.07 1.54
N TYR A 67 -33.31 -2.40 0.99
CA TYR A 67 -33.04 -2.35 -0.44
C TYR A 67 -32.53 -3.69 -0.96
N ASP A 68 -33.06 -4.13 -2.11
CA ASP A 68 -32.58 -5.34 -2.80
C ASP A 68 -31.16 -5.19 -3.33
N ARG A 69 -30.75 -3.95 -3.63
CA ARG A 69 -29.40 -3.55 -4.03
C ARG A 69 -29.05 -2.25 -3.33
N PRO A 70 -27.76 -1.96 -3.09
CA PRO A 70 -27.37 -0.71 -2.45
C PRO A 70 -27.98 0.51 -3.15
N ALA A 71 -28.57 1.41 -2.37
CA ALA A 71 -29.22 2.61 -2.90
C ALA A 71 -28.19 3.55 -3.53
N LYS A 72 -26.98 3.62 -2.96
CA LYS A 72 -25.88 4.48 -3.41
C LYS A 72 -24.56 3.73 -3.34
N ALA A 73 -23.69 4.02 -4.30
CA ALA A 73 -22.26 3.70 -4.23
C ALA A 73 -21.46 5.01 -4.14
N ILE A 74 -20.63 5.11 -3.11
CA ILE A 74 -19.90 6.34 -2.80
C ILE A 74 -18.40 6.07 -2.83
N ALA A 75 -17.67 6.85 -3.62
CA ALA A 75 -16.23 6.97 -3.49
C ALA A 75 -15.92 8.01 -2.40
N ALA A 76 -15.17 7.62 -1.37
CA ALA A 76 -14.90 8.49 -0.23
C ALA A 76 -13.42 8.48 0.19
N ILE A 77 -12.93 9.67 0.49
CA ILE A 77 -11.61 9.95 1.06
C ILE A 77 -11.82 10.73 2.35
N ASN A 78 -11.25 10.26 3.46
CA ASN A 78 -11.28 10.97 4.73
C ASN A 78 -10.48 12.28 4.61
N ARG A 79 -11.08 13.40 5.05
CA ARG A 79 -10.46 14.74 5.03
C ARG A 79 -9.25 14.82 5.95
N ASN A 80 -9.22 14.03 7.02
CA ASN A 80 -8.05 13.90 7.88
C ASN A 80 -7.02 12.98 7.23
N LEU A 81 -5.95 13.57 6.71
CA LEU A 81 -4.88 12.83 6.04
C LEU A 81 -4.20 11.80 6.94
N ALA A 82 -4.03 12.07 8.24
CA ALA A 82 -3.42 11.10 9.15
C ALA A 82 -4.30 9.85 9.30
N VAL A 83 -5.61 10.03 9.45
CA VAL A 83 -6.58 8.92 9.49
C VAL A 83 -6.58 8.15 8.18
N ARG A 84 -6.60 8.86 7.04
CA ARG A 84 -6.51 8.23 5.73
C ARG A 84 -5.21 7.45 5.61
N TRP A 85 -4.07 8.04 5.95
CA TRP A 85 -2.73 7.45 5.84
C TRP A 85 -2.62 6.14 6.63
N ASP A 86 -3.17 6.13 7.84
CA ASP A 86 -3.12 4.99 8.74
C ASP A 86 -4.14 3.89 8.41
N SER A 87 -5.19 4.24 7.65
CA SER A 87 -6.20 3.30 7.17
C SER A 87 -5.75 2.48 5.95
N THR A 88 -6.32 1.29 5.74
CA THR A 88 -6.06 0.45 4.55
C THR A 88 -6.35 1.17 3.23
N SER A 89 -7.34 2.06 3.21
CA SER A 89 -7.93 2.64 2.00
C SER A 89 -8.21 4.14 2.20
N GLY A 90 -9.36 4.66 1.78
CA GLY A 90 -9.78 6.05 2.00
C GLY A 90 -10.12 6.44 3.43
N GLY A 91 -10.16 5.49 4.38
CA GLY A 91 -10.43 5.77 5.80
C GLY A 91 -11.90 5.79 6.19
N ALA A 92 -12.77 5.10 5.42
CA ALA A 92 -14.20 5.03 5.70
C ALA A 92 -14.54 4.40 7.06
N PHE A 93 -13.97 3.24 7.39
CA PHE A 93 -14.22 2.59 8.69
C PHE A 93 -13.89 3.50 9.86
N SER A 94 -12.74 4.19 9.83
CA SER A 94 -12.36 5.12 10.90
C SER A 94 -13.32 6.28 11.04
N ALA A 95 -13.80 6.87 9.93
CA ALA A 95 -14.79 7.94 10.01
C ALA A 95 -16.14 7.46 10.59
N LEU A 96 -16.59 6.26 10.25
CA LEU A 96 -17.78 5.66 10.86
C LEU A 96 -17.55 5.40 12.36
N ALA A 97 -16.41 4.83 12.73
CA ALA A 97 -16.07 4.55 14.12
C ALA A 97 -15.95 5.82 14.98
N GLU A 98 -15.28 6.86 14.48
CA GLU A 98 -15.16 8.16 15.16
C GLU A 98 -16.52 8.80 15.43
N GLU A 99 -17.48 8.64 14.51
CA GLU A 99 -18.84 9.13 14.70
C GLU A 99 -19.65 8.29 15.70
N MET A 100 -19.37 6.99 15.81
CA MET A 100 -19.96 6.18 16.88
C MET A 100 -19.41 6.59 18.25
N TYR A 101 -18.09 6.77 18.35
CA TYR A 101 -17.44 7.19 19.58
C TYR A 101 -17.85 8.59 20.04
N SER A 102 -18.04 9.55 19.12
CA SER A 102 -18.51 10.91 19.46
C SER A 102 -19.88 10.92 20.14
N ARG A 103 -20.64 9.83 20.02
CA ARG A 103 -21.97 9.64 20.63
C ARG A 103 -21.96 8.77 21.88
N GLY A 104 -20.76 8.48 22.41
CA GLY A 104 -20.55 7.56 23.53
C GLY A 104 -20.80 6.09 23.19
N GLY A 105 -20.86 5.74 21.91
CA GLY A 105 -21.14 4.38 21.47
C GLY A 105 -19.92 3.47 21.43
N TYR A 106 -20.18 2.18 21.22
CA TYR A 106 -19.19 1.12 21.11
C TYR A 106 -18.91 0.79 19.65
N VAL A 107 -17.65 0.48 19.33
CA VAL A 107 -17.23 0.03 18.01
C VAL A 107 -16.61 -1.37 18.13
N SER A 108 -17.16 -2.30 17.37
CA SER A 108 -16.60 -3.64 17.19
C SER A 108 -15.85 -3.75 15.88
N GLY A 109 -14.71 -4.46 15.92
CA GLY A 109 -13.95 -4.85 14.76
C GLY A 109 -13.00 -6.01 15.08
N ALA A 110 -11.78 -5.98 14.55
CA ALA A 110 -10.79 -7.02 14.75
C ALA A 110 -9.40 -6.46 15.02
N VAL A 111 -8.73 -7.03 16.02
CA VAL A 111 -7.39 -6.64 16.48
C VAL A 111 -6.44 -7.83 16.39
N TYR A 112 -5.14 -7.54 16.29
CA TYR A 112 -4.12 -8.56 16.49
C TYR A 112 -3.99 -8.87 17.98
N THR A 113 -3.78 -10.14 18.32
CA THR A 113 -3.24 -10.56 19.61
C THR A 113 -1.72 -10.42 19.61
N ASP A 114 -1.08 -10.58 20.77
CA ASP A 114 0.38 -10.44 20.93
C ASP A 114 1.16 -11.44 20.06
N ASP A 115 0.56 -12.58 19.72
CA ASP A 115 1.13 -13.61 18.83
C ASP A 115 0.68 -13.47 17.36
N PHE A 116 0.03 -12.35 17.00
CA PHE A 116 -0.49 -12.02 15.67
C PHE A 116 -1.59 -12.93 15.13
N HIS A 117 -2.28 -13.69 15.98
CA HIS A 117 -3.63 -14.13 15.66
C HIS A 117 -4.59 -12.94 15.64
N VAL A 118 -5.81 -13.15 15.16
CA VAL A 118 -6.82 -12.10 15.08
C VAL A 118 -7.98 -12.48 15.97
N LYS A 119 -8.42 -11.55 16.81
CA LYS A 119 -9.67 -11.69 17.57
C LYS A 119 -10.58 -10.53 17.30
N ASN A 120 -11.88 -10.77 17.41
CA ASN A 120 -12.84 -9.69 17.47
C ASN A 120 -12.73 -8.95 18.80
N PHE A 121 -13.05 -7.67 18.76
CA PHE A 121 -12.89 -6.75 19.87
C PHE A 121 -13.98 -5.69 19.77
N ILE A 122 -14.52 -5.28 20.92
CA ILE A 122 -15.47 -4.18 21.03
C ILE A 122 -15.03 -3.25 22.16
N SER A 123 -15.12 -1.94 21.93
CA SER A 123 -14.75 -0.92 22.92
C SER A 123 -15.52 0.36 22.67
N ASN A 124 -15.65 1.19 23.71
CA ASN A 124 -16.15 2.57 23.62
C ASN A 124 -15.03 3.61 23.72
N ARG A 125 -13.76 3.19 23.68
CA ARG A 125 -12.60 4.06 23.83
C ARG A 125 -12.04 4.49 22.47
N PRO A 126 -12.02 5.79 22.15
CA PRO A 126 -11.47 6.29 20.88
C PRO A 126 -10.01 5.87 20.63
N GLU A 127 -9.20 5.74 21.67
CA GLU A 127 -7.78 5.33 21.57
C GLU A 127 -7.61 3.95 20.91
N ASP A 128 -8.58 3.04 21.07
CA ASP A 128 -8.51 1.69 20.51
C ASP A 128 -8.70 1.65 18.99
N LEU A 129 -9.11 2.77 18.37
CA LEU A 129 -9.31 2.87 16.93
C LEU A 129 -8.03 2.54 16.14
N ALA A 130 -6.85 2.89 16.67
CA ALA A 130 -5.59 2.57 16.03
C ALA A 130 -5.39 1.05 15.88
N ALA A 131 -5.74 0.27 16.90
CA ALA A 131 -5.66 -1.20 16.85
C ALA A 131 -6.71 -1.82 15.91
N LEU A 132 -7.88 -1.18 15.79
CA LEU A 132 -8.95 -1.61 14.89
C LEU A 132 -8.66 -1.30 13.41
N ARG A 133 -7.85 -0.27 13.11
CA ARG A 133 -7.45 0.11 11.74
C ARG A 133 -6.62 -0.96 11.03
N SER A 134 -6.49 -0.79 9.72
CA SER A 134 -5.85 -1.74 8.80
C SER A 134 -6.64 -3.05 8.64
N SER A 135 -6.36 -3.77 7.56
CA SER A 135 -7.03 -5.03 7.22
C SER A 135 -6.21 -6.20 7.72
N LYS A 136 -6.86 -7.11 8.45
CA LYS A 136 -6.28 -8.37 8.90
C LYS A 136 -6.80 -9.49 8.00
N TYR A 137 -5.92 -10.10 7.22
CA TYR A 137 -6.28 -11.06 6.17
C TYR A 137 -6.35 -12.50 6.70
N LEU A 138 -7.00 -12.72 7.84
CA LEU A 138 -7.02 -13.99 8.57
C LEU A 138 -8.40 -14.28 9.15
N GLU A 139 -8.62 -15.53 9.55
CA GLU A 139 -9.75 -15.87 10.42
C GLU A 139 -9.60 -15.14 11.76
N SER A 140 -10.68 -14.49 12.21
CA SER A 140 -10.73 -13.86 13.51
C SER A 140 -11.58 -14.66 14.49
N TYR A 141 -11.09 -14.81 15.72
CA TYR A 141 -11.83 -15.46 16.80
C TYR A 141 -12.94 -14.53 17.31
N ALA A 142 -14.19 -14.97 17.15
CA ALA A 142 -15.40 -14.22 17.50
C ALA A 142 -16.08 -14.73 18.78
N GLU A 143 -15.34 -15.45 19.63
CA GLU A 143 -15.87 -16.00 20.88
C GLU A 143 -16.36 -14.90 21.83
N GLY A 144 -17.61 -15.01 22.29
CA GLY A 144 -18.23 -14.06 23.21
C GLY A 144 -18.74 -12.76 22.57
N LEU A 145 -18.29 -12.42 21.36
CA LEU A 145 -18.58 -11.14 20.72
C LEU A 145 -20.08 -10.88 20.59
N TYR A 146 -20.86 -11.86 20.12
CA TYR A 146 -22.27 -11.64 19.86
C TYR A 146 -23.07 -11.51 21.16
N LYS A 147 -22.66 -12.25 22.21
CA LYS A 147 -23.23 -12.11 23.55
C LYS A 147 -23.02 -10.69 24.07
N GLU A 148 -21.79 -10.20 23.99
CA GLU A 148 -21.42 -8.87 24.47
C GLU A 148 -22.19 -7.76 23.74
N ILE A 149 -22.26 -7.83 22.41
CA ILE A 149 -23.05 -6.90 21.60
C ILE A 149 -24.53 -6.92 22.03
N ARG A 150 -25.13 -8.10 22.21
CA ARG A 150 -26.53 -8.21 22.64
C ARG A 150 -26.77 -7.58 24.00
N GLU A 151 -25.86 -7.78 24.96
CA GLU A 151 -26.00 -7.19 26.29
C GLU A 151 -25.84 -5.67 26.27
N LEU A 152 -24.95 -5.12 25.45
CA LEU A 152 -24.86 -3.66 25.22
C LEU A 152 -26.16 -3.12 24.60
N LEU A 153 -26.68 -3.79 23.57
CA LEU A 153 -27.90 -3.36 22.91
C LEU A 153 -29.13 -3.38 23.84
N LYS A 154 -29.24 -4.39 24.71
CA LYS A 154 -30.29 -4.47 25.74
C LYS A 154 -30.20 -3.34 26.77
N LYS A 155 -29.00 -2.85 27.07
CA LYS A 155 -28.77 -1.68 27.94
C LYS A 155 -29.09 -0.34 27.25
N GLY A 156 -29.44 -0.35 25.97
CA GLY A 156 -29.71 0.85 25.19
C GLY A 156 -28.45 1.50 24.61
N GLU A 157 -27.28 0.86 24.73
CA GLU A 157 -26.02 1.38 24.22
C GLU A 157 -26.01 1.39 22.69
N LYS A 158 -25.35 2.39 22.09
CA LYS A 158 -25.17 2.46 20.63
C LYS A 158 -23.98 1.61 20.23
N VAL A 159 -24.12 0.77 19.20
CA VAL A 159 -23.06 -0.13 18.75
C VAL A 159 -22.88 -0.03 17.23
N LEU A 160 -21.64 0.13 16.77
CA LEU A 160 -21.24 -0.13 15.40
C LEU A 160 -20.50 -1.47 15.36
N ALA A 161 -21.06 -2.48 14.70
CA ALA A 161 -20.43 -3.78 14.55
C ALA A 161 -19.84 -3.93 13.16
N CYS A 162 -18.51 -4.11 13.05
CA CYS A 162 -17.82 -4.34 11.79
C CYS A 162 -17.19 -5.74 11.73
N GLY A 163 -17.42 -6.46 10.63
CA GLY A 163 -16.77 -7.75 10.39
C GLY A 163 -16.97 -8.28 8.97
N THR A 164 -16.55 -9.52 8.74
CA THR A 164 -16.80 -10.17 7.44
C THR A 164 -18.30 -10.36 7.21
N PRO A 165 -18.76 -10.48 5.95
CA PRO A 165 -20.18 -10.70 5.66
C PRO A 165 -20.78 -11.92 6.37
N CYS A 166 -20.02 -13.01 6.53
CA CYS A 166 -20.47 -14.20 7.24
C CYS A 166 -20.59 -13.99 8.76
N GLN A 167 -19.70 -13.20 9.37
CA GLN A 167 -19.80 -12.82 10.78
C GLN A 167 -20.99 -11.89 11.04
N MET A 168 -21.21 -10.92 10.16
CA MET A 168 -22.36 -9.99 10.30
C MET A 168 -23.70 -10.70 10.07
N ALA A 169 -23.74 -11.70 9.19
CA ALA A 169 -24.89 -12.60 9.09
C ALA A 169 -25.07 -13.44 10.37
N GLY A 170 -23.97 -13.94 10.97
CA GLY A 170 -23.99 -14.62 12.26
C GLY A 170 -24.52 -13.75 13.39
N LEU A 171 -24.11 -12.48 13.46
CA LEU A 171 -24.62 -11.51 14.43
C LEU A 171 -26.14 -11.31 14.27
N ARG A 172 -26.63 -11.08 13.04
CA ARG A 172 -28.08 -10.94 12.81
C ARG A 172 -28.87 -12.19 13.20
N ALA A 173 -28.38 -13.36 12.83
CA ALA A 173 -29.01 -14.64 13.17
C ALA A 173 -29.03 -14.89 14.68
N PHE A 174 -27.96 -14.50 15.38
CA PHE A 174 -27.85 -14.60 16.84
C PHE A 174 -28.82 -13.64 17.57
N LEU A 175 -28.96 -12.41 17.06
CA LEU A 175 -29.83 -11.40 17.66
C LEU A 175 -31.32 -11.70 17.45
N GLY A 176 -31.68 -12.32 16.32
CA GLY A 176 -33.05 -12.76 16.00
C GLY A 176 -34.04 -11.62 15.72
N LYS A 177 -33.63 -10.36 15.86
CA LYS A 177 -34.40 -9.15 15.54
C LYS A 177 -33.46 -7.99 15.19
N ASP A 178 -34.03 -6.96 14.59
CA ASP A 178 -33.31 -5.72 14.32
C ASP A 178 -33.32 -4.79 15.55
N TYR A 179 -32.25 -4.01 15.68
CA TYR A 179 -32.04 -3.03 16.75
C TYR A 179 -31.76 -1.66 16.13
N ASP A 180 -32.43 -0.63 16.62
CA ASP A 180 -32.25 0.76 16.17
C ASP A 180 -30.90 1.34 16.61
N ASN A 181 -30.41 0.91 17.77
CA ASN A 181 -29.11 1.28 18.35
C ASN A 181 -27.94 0.45 17.82
N LEU A 182 -28.12 -0.34 16.75
CA LEU A 182 -27.06 -1.12 16.10
C LEU A 182 -26.85 -0.65 14.65
N ILE A 183 -25.62 -0.33 14.27
CA ILE A 183 -25.20 -0.19 12.87
C ILE A 183 -24.32 -1.39 12.50
N ILE A 184 -24.75 -2.17 11.51
CA ILE A 184 -23.98 -3.32 11.02
C ILE A 184 -23.18 -2.89 9.79
N VAL A 185 -21.86 -3.02 9.88
CA VAL A 185 -20.92 -2.73 8.81
C VAL A 185 -20.25 -4.02 8.37
N ASP A 186 -20.20 -4.28 7.08
CA ASP A 186 -19.32 -5.32 6.54
C ASP A 186 -18.35 -4.74 5.51
N PHE A 187 -17.53 -5.61 4.93
CA PHE A 187 -16.67 -5.26 3.82
C PHE A 187 -16.69 -6.30 2.71
N ILE A 188 -16.27 -5.89 1.51
CA ILE A 188 -16.05 -6.80 0.38
C ILE A 188 -14.87 -7.70 0.72
N CYS A 189 -15.19 -8.84 1.32
CA CYS A 189 -14.23 -9.87 1.69
C CYS A 189 -13.95 -10.75 0.46
N ARG A 190 -12.68 -10.96 0.09
CA ARG A 190 -12.32 -11.94 -0.95
C ARG A 190 -12.39 -13.37 -0.42
N GLY A 191 -11.77 -13.62 0.71
CA GLY A 191 -11.69 -14.91 1.40
C GLY A 191 -10.82 -14.78 2.64
N VAL A 192 -11.07 -15.64 3.62
CA VAL A 192 -10.39 -15.68 4.92
C VAL A 192 -9.23 -16.67 4.85
N ASN A 193 -8.03 -16.29 5.30
CA ASN A 193 -6.86 -17.16 5.23
C ASN A 193 -6.56 -17.88 6.55
N SER A 194 -5.85 -18.99 6.42
CA SER A 194 -5.36 -19.82 7.52
C SER A 194 -4.49 -19.02 8.50
N PRO A 195 -4.87 -18.97 9.79
CA PRO A 195 -4.02 -18.43 10.85
C PRO A 195 -2.68 -19.17 10.95
N LYS A 196 -2.68 -20.50 10.73
CA LYS A 196 -1.48 -21.34 10.78
C LYS A 196 -0.45 -20.94 9.73
N VAL A 197 -0.86 -20.82 8.46
CA VAL A 197 0.06 -20.40 7.37
C VAL A 197 0.66 -19.03 7.68
N TYR A 198 -0.14 -18.12 8.23
CA TYR A 198 0.34 -16.78 8.54
C TYR A 198 1.34 -16.76 9.69
N ARG A 199 1.12 -17.57 10.74
CA ARG A 199 2.11 -17.73 11.81
C ARG A 199 3.42 -18.27 11.26
N CYS A 200 3.39 -19.35 10.47
CA CYS A 200 4.60 -19.90 9.85
C CYS A 200 5.31 -18.89 8.93
N TYR A 201 4.56 -18.01 8.24
CA TYR A 201 5.14 -16.91 7.47
C TYR A 201 5.85 -15.88 8.34
N LEU A 202 5.25 -15.48 9.47
CA LEU A 202 5.91 -14.57 10.41
C LEU A 202 7.14 -15.23 11.06
N ASP A 203 7.08 -16.53 11.38
CA ASP A 203 8.23 -17.28 11.91
C ASP A 203 9.40 -17.32 10.92
N SER A 204 9.12 -17.50 9.62
CA SER A 204 10.11 -17.41 8.55
C SER A 204 10.77 -16.02 8.51
N LEU A 205 9.98 -14.94 8.62
CA LEU A 205 10.53 -13.58 8.69
C LEU A 205 11.33 -13.32 9.97
N GLU A 206 10.87 -13.81 11.12
CA GLU A 206 11.63 -13.69 12.38
C GLU A 206 12.98 -14.41 12.29
N SER A 207 13.01 -15.58 11.63
CA SER A 207 14.23 -16.33 11.34
C SER A 207 15.17 -15.58 10.38
N GLU A 208 14.64 -15.01 9.30
CA GLU A 208 15.41 -14.25 8.31
C GLU A 208 16.05 -12.99 8.92
N TYR A 209 15.32 -12.28 9.78
CA TYR A 209 15.76 -11.03 10.39
C TYR A 209 16.41 -11.22 11.77
N GLY A 210 16.40 -12.44 12.32
CA GLY A 210 16.93 -12.74 13.64
C GLY A 210 16.29 -11.93 14.79
N SER A 211 15.03 -11.50 14.63
CA SER A 211 14.34 -10.60 15.56
C SER A 211 12.84 -10.85 15.58
N LYS A 212 12.19 -10.63 16.72
CA LYS A 212 10.73 -10.81 16.87
C LYS A 212 9.94 -9.73 16.15
N VAL A 213 8.78 -10.11 15.60
CA VAL A 213 7.83 -9.17 14.99
C VAL A 213 7.07 -8.42 16.08
N VAL A 214 6.96 -7.09 15.96
CA VAL A 214 6.21 -6.23 16.89
C VAL A 214 5.04 -5.52 16.26
N ALA A 215 5.03 -5.38 14.93
CA ALA A 215 3.90 -4.77 14.23
C ALA A 215 3.78 -5.31 12.80
N VAL A 216 2.52 -5.48 12.35
CA VAL A 216 2.22 -5.78 10.96
C VAL A 216 1.17 -4.81 10.43
N LYS A 217 1.47 -4.17 9.29
CA LYS A 217 0.57 -3.26 8.61
C LYS A 217 0.38 -3.68 7.16
N ALA A 218 -0.83 -4.15 6.84
CA ALA A 218 -1.21 -4.45 5.48
C ALA A 218 -1.51 -3.16 4.71
N LYS A 219 -1.11 -3.12 3.43
CA LYS A 219 -1.22 -1.95 2.54
C LYS A 219 -0.63 -0.67 3.14
N ASN A 220 0.53 -0.80 3.79
CA ASN A 220 1.33 0.34 4.20
C ASN A 220 1.58 1.26 3.00
N LYS A 221 1.47 2.57 3.22
CA LYS A 221 1.45 3.60 2.17
C LYS A 221 2.77 4.34 2.00
N GLU A 222 3.80 4.02 2.77
CA GLU A 222 5.14 4.63 2.65
C GLU A 222 5.72 4.43 1.23
N LEU A 223 5.43 3.27 0.64
CA LEU A 223 5.76 2.96 -0.76
C LEU A 223 4.55 3.12 -1.69
N GLY A 224 3.53 3.91 -1.32
CA GLY A 224 2.33 4.13 -2.13
C GLY A 224 1.31 2.99 -2.03
N TRP A 225 0.03 3.36 -2.04
CA TRP A 225 -1.08 2.43 -1.82
C TRP A 225 -1.19 1.33 -2.90
N ARG A 226 -0.90 1.65 -4.16
CA ARG A 226 -0.96 0.72 -5.31
C ARG A 226 0.13 -0.35 -5.28
N ASN A 227 1.21 -0.14 -4.53
CA ASN A 227 2.23 -1.16 -4.30
C ASN A 227 1.76 -2.24 -3.31
N LEU A 228 0.67 -1.96 -2.58
CA LEU A 228 -0.04 -2.92 -1.73
C LEU A 228 0.93 -3.64 -0.78
N THR A 229 1.80 -2.82 -0.19
CA THR A 229 2.93 -3.25 0.61
C THR A 229 2.47 -3.79 1.95
N ARG A 230 2.96 -4.95 2.35
CA ARG A 230 2.91 -5.40 3.74
C ARG A 230 4.17 -4.89 4.43
N LYS A 231 4.02 -4.11 5.49
CA LYS A 231 5.14 -3.74 6.37
C LYS A 231 5.10 -4.63 7.60
N VAL A 232 6.22 -5.27 7.91
CA VAL A 232 6.45 -6.00 9.17
C VAL A 232 7.59 -5.29 9.88
N THR A 233 7.40 -4.90 11.13
CA THR A 233 8.40 -4.21 11.95
C THR A 233 8.89 -5.16 13.03
N PHE A 234 10.19 -5.17 13.27
CA PHE A 234 10.85 -6.06 14.21
C PHE A 234 11.37 -5.30 15.43
N GLU A 235 11.60 -5.99 16.55
CA GLU A 235 12.13 -5.40 17.79
C GLU A 235 13.48 -4.68 17.60
N ASN A 236 14.33 -5.19 16.71
CA ASN A 236 15.61 -4.58 16.38
C ASN A 236 15.50 -3.23 15.62
N GLY A 237 14.28 -2.76 15.33
CA GLY A 237 14.00 -1.53 14.61
C GLY A 237 13.99 -1.66 13.08
N GLU A 238 14.36 -2.82 12.54
CA GLU A 238 14.29 -3.08 11.10
C GLU A 238 12.84 -3.29 10.63
N SER A 239 12.65 -3.21 9.31
CA SER A 239 11.33 -3.42 8.69
C SER A 239 11.43 -4.14 7.37
N TYR A 240 10.62 -5.20 7.23
CA TYR A 240 10.36 -5.87 5.97
C TYR A 240 9.26 -5.15 5.19
N TYR A 241 9.47 -4.95 3.89
CA TYR A 241 8.50 -4.36 2.96
C TYR A 241 8.15 -5.34 1.84
N GLY A 242 7.14 -6.17 2.08
CA GLY A 242 6.60 -7.11 1.08
C GLY A 242 5.76 -6.40 0.03
N VAL A 243 6.34 -6.07 -1.11
CA VAL A 243 5.69 -5.32 -2.20
C VAL A 243 5.06 -6.26 -3.23
N LEU A 244 3.79 -6.02 -3.60
CA LEU A 244 3.11 -6.78 -4.66
C LEU A 244 3.27 -8.31 -4.52
N MET A 245 3.83 -8.97 -5.55
CA MET A 245 4.07 -10.42 -5.58
C MET A 245 5.48 -10.78 -5.13
N GLU A 246 6.28 -9.82 -4.64
CA GLU A 246 7.54 -10.10 -3.95
C GLU A 246 7.28 -10.61 -2.53
N ASP A 247 6.13 -10.24 -1.94
CA ASP A 247 5.63 -10.81 -0.68
C ASP A 247 5.20 -12.27 -0.85
N ASP A 248 5.84 -13.15 -0.10
CA ASP A 248 5.71 -14.60 -0.22
C ASP A 248 4.34 -15.08 0.24
N PHE A 249 3.83 -14.50 1.35
CA PHE A 249 2.47 -14.74 1.81
C PHE A 249 1.45 -14.30 0.75
N ARG A 250 1.63 -13.12 0.14
CA ARG A 250 0.72 -12.68 -0.92
C ARG A 250 0.77 -13.57 -2.15
N ARG A 251 1.92 -14.13 -2.54
CA ARG A 251 1.97 -15.08 -3.66
C ARG A 251 1.10 -16.30 -3.40
N GLY A 252 1.27 -16.94 -2.25
CA GLY A 252 0.44 -18.10 -1.89
C GLY A 252 -1.03 -17.74 -1.65
N TYR A 253 -1.33 -16.53 -1.16
CA TYR A 253 -2.72 -16.04 -1.07
C TYR A 253 -3.43 -16.03 -2.43
N HIS A 254 -2.71 -15.73 -3.52
CA HIS A 254 -3.26 -15.71 -4.88
C HIS A 254 -3.37 -17.09 -5.52
N THR A 255 -2.80 -18.15 -4.93
CA THR A 255 -3.07 -19.54 -5.35
C THR A 255 -4.37 -20.08 -4.74
N ASN A 256 -4.99 -19.31 -3.84
CA ASN A 256 -6.17 -19.64 -3.06
C ASN A 256 -5.99 -20.78 -2.04
N VAL A 257 -4.81 -21.43 -1.97
CA VAL A 257 -4.58 -22.59 -1.09
C VAL A 257 -4.69 -22.24 0.40
N TYR A 258 -4.48 -20.98 0.76
CA TYR A 258 -4.59 -20.53 2.16
C TYR A 258 -6.03 -20.33 2.63
N CYS A 259 -6.99 -20.21 1.70
CA CYS A 259 -8.32 -19.75 2.04
C CYS A 259 -9.14 -20.84 2.74
N ARG A 260 -10.05 -20.45 3.64
CA ARG A 260 -10.98 -21.37 4.31
C ARG A 260 -11.87 -22.07 3.27
N PRO A 261 -12.15 -23.38 3.38
CA PRO A 261 -12.96 -24.12 2.40
C PRO A 261 -14.30 -23.46 2.05
N SER A 262 -15.02 -22.93 3.05
CA SER A 262 -16.28 -22.21 2.85
C SER A 262 -16.18 -20.96 1.97
N CYS A 263 -14.97 -20.44 1.72
CA CYS A 263 -14.77 -19.26 0.86
C CYS A 263 -14.91 -19.59 -0.64
N TYR A 264 -14.69 -20.85 -1.03
CA TYR A 264 -14.83 -21.30 -2.43
C TYR A 264 -16.29 -21.33 -2.89
N GLU A 265 -17.20 -21.55 -1.95
CA GLU A 265 -18.64 -21.64 -2.20
C GLU A 265 -19.38 -20.62 -1.31
N CYS A 266 -18.76 -19.45 -1.13
CA CYS A 266 -19.24 -18.44 -0.18
C CYS A 266 -20.65 -17.94 -0.54
N VAL A 267 -21.63 -18.32 0.28
CA VAL A 267 -23.03 -17.95 0.11
C VAL A 267 -23.33 -16.48 0.46
N PHE A 268 -22.41 -15.75 1.10
CA PHE A 268 -22.60 -14.36 1.56
C PHE A 268 -22.25 -13.29 0.51
N LYS A 269 -21.94 -13.71 -0.72
CA LYS A 269 -21.66 -12.84 -1.86
C LYS A 269 -22.96 -12.31 -2.47
N GLY A 270 -22.86 -11.21 -3.20
CA GLY A 270 -23.97 -10.60 -3.92
C GLY A 270 -24.91 -9.80 -3.02
N PHE A 271 -26.13 -9.63 -3.54
CA PHE A 271 -27.20 -8.84 -2.94
C PHE A 271 -28.45 -9.70 -2.67
N PRO A 272 -29.36 -9.30 -1.78
CA PRO A 272 -29.24 -8.16 -0.84
C PRO A 272 -28.08 -8.32 0.14
N ARG A 273 -27.58 -7.21 0.71
CA ARG A 273 -26.55 -7.24 1.77
C ARG A 273 -27.19 -7.34 3.14
N MET A 274 -26.55 -8.05 4.07
CA MET A 274 -27.03 -8.19 5.46
C MET A 274 -26.53 -7.04 6.34
N SER A 275 -25.51 -6.31 5.94
CA SER A 275 -25.04 -5.10 6.62
C SER A 275 -25.87 -3.89 6.22
N ASP A 276 -25.90 -2.87 7.07
CA ASP A 276 -26.43 -1.53 6.74
C ASP A 276 -25.48 -0.77 5.80
N ILE A 277 -24.17 -0.97 5.98
CA ILE A 277 -23.12 -0.34 5.18
C ILE A 277 -22.08 -1.40 4.78
N THR A 278 -21.69 -1.46 3.50
CA THR A 278 -20.56 -2.28 3.03
C THR A 278 -19.38 -1.39 2.63
N LEU A 279 -18.18 -1.71 3.10
CA LEU A 279 -16.94 -1.01 2.78
C LEU A 279 -16.05 -1.80 1.83
N ALA A 280 -15.27 -1.11 1.00
CA ALA A 280 -14.19 -1.72 0.22
C ALA A 280 -13.14 -0.71 -0.20
N ASP A 281 -12.15 -1.19 -0.95
CA ASP A 281 -11.33 -0.33 -1.79
C ASP A 281 -12.09 -0.01 -3.09
N PHE A 282 -12.03 1.23 -3.53
CA PHE A 282 -12.59 1.60 -4.84
C PHE A 282 -11.60 1.31 -5.96
N TRP A 283 -11.49 0.04 -6.33
CA TRP A 283 -10.68 -0.39 -7.48
C TRP A 283 -11.21 0.20 -8.80
N GLY A 284 -10.38 0.97 -9.49
CA GLY A 284 -10.71 1.55 -10.80
C GLY A 284 -11.32 2.95 -10.74
N ILE A 285 -11.31 3.61 -9.57
CA ILE A 285 -11.85 4.98 -9.41
C ILE A 285 -11.18 6.00 -10.36
N GLU A 286 -9.92 5.80 -10.73
CA GLU A 286 -9.16 6.69 -11.63
C GLU A 286 -9.77 6.84 -13.03
N ARG A 287 -10.69 5.94 -13.39
CA ARG A 287 -11.44 5.97 -14.66
C ARG A 287 -12.64 6.91 -14.61
N TYR A 288 -13.15 7.17 -13.41
CA TYR A 288 -14.31 8.04 -13.17
C TYR A 288 -13.90 9.40 -12.60
N ASP A 289 -12.85 9.42 -11.77
CA ASP A 289 -12.28 10.64 -11.22
C ASP A 289 -10.81 10.43 -10.80
N LYS A 290 -9.88 11.07 -11.52
CA LYS A 290 -8.45 10.99 -11.20
C LYS A 290 -8.08 11.75 -9.93
N ASN A 291 -8.87 12.73 -9.51
CA ASN A 291 -8.59 13.50 -8.29
C ASN A 291 -8.82 12.63 -7.04
N LEU A 292 -9.71 11.64 -7.15
CA LEU A 292 -9.94 10.64 -6.13
C LEU A 292 -8.94 9.47 -6.18
N ASP A 293 -7.89 9.50 -7.00
CA ASP A 293 -6.79 8.54 -6.95
C ASP A 293 -5.42 9.23 -6.89
N ASN A 294 -4.98 9.53 -5.68
CA ASN A 294 -3.66 10.08 -5.40
C ASN A 294 -2.68 9.01 -4.85
N ASN A 295 -2.94 7.72 -5.08
CA ASN A 295 -2.12 6.61 -4.58
C ASN A 295 -2.01 6.57 -3.03
N ILE A 296 -3.00 7.12 -2.31
CA ILE A 296 -3.18 7.00 -0.84
C ILE A 296 -4.48 6.23 -0.53
N GLY A 297 -5.13 5.65 -1.53
CA GLY A 297 -6.31 4.79 -1.39
C GLY A 297 -7.62 5.56 -1.22
N THR A 298 -8.69 4.98 -1.76
CA THR A 298 -10.03 5.58 -1.79
C THR A 298 -11.01 4.48 -1.45
N SER A 299 -11.87 4.76 -0.47
CA SER A 299 -12.85 3.79 -0.01
C SER A 299 -14.06 3.79 -0.92
N LEU A 300 -14.60 2.60 -1.17
CA LEU A 300 -15.96 2.42 -1.65
C LEU A 300 -16.88 2.21 -0.44
N ILE A 301 -18.00 2.90 -0.41
CA ILE A 301 -19.07 2.74 0.58
C ILE A 301 -20.35 2.41 -0.19
N LEU A 302 -21.01 1.31 0.19
CA LEU A 302 -22.32 0.92 -0.33
C LEU A 302 -23.35 1.08 0.80
N LEU A 303 -24.43 1.81 0.53
CA LEU A 303 -25.53 2.01 1.49
C LEU A 303 -26.63 0.98 1.22
N ASN A 304 -26.76 0.01 2.11
CA ASN A 304 -27.59 -1.17 1.91
C ASN A 304 -28.96 -1.08 2.59
N SER A 305 -29.12 -0.14 3.52
CA SER A 305 -30.35 0.05 4.30
C SER A 305 -30.67 1.53 4.48
N LYS A 306 -31.91 1.85 4.83
CA LYS A 306 -32.31 3.22 5.21
C LYS A 306 -31.57 3.68 6.45
N LYS A 307 -31.30 2.75 7.38
CA LYS A 307 -30.50 3.00 8.59
C LYS A 307 -29.05 3.35 8.24
N GLY A 308 -28.45 2.64 7.30
CA GLY A 308 -27.10 2.92 6.80
C GLY A 308 -27.02 4.25 6.06
N GLU A 309 -28.04 4.62 5.28
CA GLU A 309 -28.11 5.93 4.63
C GLU A 309 -28.19 7.07 5.66
N ARG A 310 -29.09 6.99 6.64
CA ARG A 310 -29.18 7.98 7.71
C ARG A 310 -27.86 8.13 8.47
N TYR A 311 -27.19 7.02 8.79
CA TYR A 311 -25.91 7.07 9.48
C TYR A 311 -24.81 7.69 8.60
N PHE A 312 -24.79 7.42 7.30
CA PHE A 312 -23.85 8.06 6.39
C PHE A 312 -24.07 9.57 6.29
N GLU A 313 -25.32 10.04 6.25
CA GLU A 313 -25.64 11.48 6.22
C GLU A 313 -25.03 12.25 7.39
N GLU A 314 -24.92 11.60 8.55
CA GLU A 314 -24.31 12.18 9.75
C GLU A 314 -22.77 12.20 9.66
N VAL A 315 -22.16 11.23 8.96
CA VAL A 315 -20.69 11.08 8.83
C VAL A 315 -20.13 11.83 7.62
N LYS A 316 -20.94 12.13 6.60
CA LYS A 316 -20.50 12.58 5.26
C LYS A 316 -19.54 13.77 5.27
N ASN A 317 -19.66 14.67 6.25
CA ASN A 317 -18.80 15.86 6.39
C ASN A 317 -17.33 15.52 6.67
N ARG A 318 -17.04 14.30 7.16
CA ARG A 318 -15.67 13.79 7.35
C ARG A 318 -14.99 13.40 6.03
N PHE A 319 -15.74 13.38 4.92
CA PHE A 319 -15.24 12.93 3.63
C PHE A 319 -15.19 14.06 2.59
N GLU A 320 -14.22 13.93 1.68
CA GLU A 320 -14.37 14.31 0.28
C GLU A 320 -14.94 13.08 -0.45
N PHE A 321 -16.10 13.21 -1.09
CA PHE A 321 -16.78 12.07 -1.68
C PHE A 321 -17.50 12.38 -2.99
N LYS A 322 -17.81 11.32 -3.73
CA LYS A 322 -18.56 11.36 -4.99
C LYS A 322 -19.49 10.16 -5.07
N GLU A 323 -20.75 10.41 -5.37
CA GLU A 323 -21.72 9.37 -5.68
C GLU A 323 -21.53 8.88 -7.12
N LEU A 324 -21.61 7.57 -7.30
CA LEU A 324 -21.45 6.90 -8.59
C LEU A 324 -22.52 5.81 -8.75
N PRO A 325 -22.89 5.44 -9.99
CA PRO A 325 -23.75 4.28 -10.23
C PRO A 325 -23.14 3.01 -9.64
N LEU A 326 -23.95 2.12 -9.09
CA LEU A 326 -23.49 0.89 -8.45
C LEU A 326 -22.65 0.01 -9.41
N GLU A 327 -23.01 0.00 -10.68
CA GLU A 327 -22.35 -0.74 -11.76
C GLU A 327 -20.88 -0.36 -11.91
N SER A 328 -20.53 0.89 -11.56
CA SER A 328 -19.16 1.39 -11.62
C SER A 328 -18.20 0.58 -10.73
N THR A 329 -18.73 -0.11 -9.72
CA THR A 329 -17.98 -0.83 -8.69
C THR A 329 -17.63 -2.27 -9.10
N PHE A 330 -18.42 -2.89 -9.98
CA PHE A 330 -18.38 -4.35 -10.21
C PHE A 330 -17.08 -4.84 -10.86
N ARG A 331 -16.57 -4.09 -11.86
CA ARG A 331 -15.34 -4.46 -12.57
C ARG A 331 -14.12 -4.50 -11.65
N GLY A 332 -14.06 -3.59 -10.67
CA GLY A 332 -12.97 -3.51 -9.71
C GLY A 332 -13.15 -4.43 -8.51
N ASN A 333 -14.39 -4.76 -8.14
CA ASN A 333 -14.74 -5.50 -6.94
C ASN A 333 -15.43 -6.84 -7.27
N ILE A 334 -14.76 -7.70 -8.03
CA ILE A 334 -15.28 -9.02 -8.42
C ILE A 334 -15.69 -9.86 -7.19
N ALA A 335 -14.93 -9.72 -6.09
CA ALA A 335 -15.20 -10.39 -4.82
C ALA A 335 -16.53 -9.98 -4.16
N LEU A 336 -17.23 -8.97 -4.67
CA LEU A 336 -18.58 -8.60 -4.25
C LEU A 336 -19.59 -9.68 -4.63
N HIS A 337 -19.48 -10.26 -5.83
CA HIS A 337 -20.49 -11.14 -6.42
C HIS A 337 -19.97 -12.55 -6.73
N LYS A 338 -18.65 -12.74 -6.89
CA LYS A 338 -18.06 -14.05 -7.19
C LYS A 338 -17.26 -14.60 -6.00
N PRO A 339 -17.51 -15.85 -5.58
CA PRO A 339 -16.58 -16.59 -4.72
C PRO A 339 -15.19 -16.76 -5.37
N ILE A 340 -14.19 -17.08 -4.56
CA ILE A 340 -12.86 -17.44 -5.07
C ILE A 340 -12.89 -18.85 -5.67
N GLU A 341 -12.01 -19.11 -6.62
CA GLU A 341 -11.88 -20.43 -7.23
C GLU A 341 -11.16 -21.40 -6.29
N LYS A 342 -11.49 -22.70 -6.39
CA LYS A 342 -10.77 -23.77 -5.69
C LYS A 342 -9.28 -23.74 -6.10
N PRO A 343 -8.34 -24.02 -5.18
CA PRO A 343 -6.93 -24.00 -5.50
C PRO A 343 -6.61 -25.14 -6.47
N LEU A 344 -5.65 -24.90 -7.37
CA LEU A 344 -5.06 -25.97 -8.18
C LEU A 344 -4.07 -26.83 -7.39
N ILE A 345 -3.63 -26.32 -6.24
CA ILE A 345 -2.74 -27.01 -5.32
C ILE A 345 -3.60 -27.90 -4.41
N ASP A 346 -3.21 -29.17 -4.31
CA ASP A 346 -3.79 -30.08 -3.32
C ASP A 346 -3.52 -29.56 -1.90
N ARG A 347 -4.60 -29.34 -1.15
CA ARG A 347 -4.52 -28.67 0.16
C ARG A 347 -3.92 -29.58 1.21
N GLU A 348 -4.32 -30.85 1.24
CA GLU A 348 -3.86 -31.80 2.24
C GLU A 348 -2.34 -31.95 2.17
N THR A 349 -1.82 -32.22 0.97
CA THR A 349 -0.38 -32.29 0.71
C THR A 349 0.32 -30.97 1.06
N PHE A 350 -0.27 -29.82 0.74
CA PHE A 350 0.30 -28.51 1.06
C PHE A 350 0.46 -28.29 2.57
N PHE A 351 -0.56 -28.62 3.37
CA PHE A 351 -0.53 -28.43 4.82
C PHE A 351 0.36 -29.46 5.51
N GLU A 352 0.44 -30.69 5.00
CA GLU A 352 1.43 -31.67 5.46
C GLU A 352 2.87 -31.20 5.22
N ASP A 353 3.15 -30.67 4.03
CA ASP A 353 4.47 -30.14 3.70
C ASP A 353 4.83 -28.92 4.55
N LEU A 354 3.85 -28.07 4.85
CA LEU A 354 4.02 -26.93 5.75
C LEU A 354 4.43 -27.40 7.16
N ASP A 355 3.79 -28.45 7.67
CA ASP A 355 4.11 -29.02 8.99
C ASP A 355 5.47 -29.68 9.03
N LYS A 356 5.81 -30.45 7.98
CA LYS A 356 7.06 -31.21 7.92
C LYS A 356 8.28 -30.34 7.64
N ASN A 357 8.13 -29.31 6.80
CA ASN A 357 9.27 -28.59 6.22
C ASN A 357 9.23 -27.07 6.38
N GLY A 358 8.15 -26.49 6.91
CA GLY A 358 8.03 -25.06 7.16
C GLY A 358 7.63 -24.20 5.94
N PHE A 359 7.53 -22.89 6.16
CA PHE A 359 6.97 -21.94 5.19
C PHE A 359 7.85 -21.78 3.94
N ASP A 360 9.16 -21.64 4.10
CA ASP A 360 10.09 -21.40 2.98
C ASP A 360 10.11 -22.58 1.99
N PHE A 361 9.97 -23.80 2.50
CA PHE A 361 9.84 -25.00 1.68
C PHE A 361 8.59 -24.92 0.79
N VAL A 362 7.41 -24.67 1.38
CA VAL A 362 6.17 -24.62 0.60
C VAL A 362 6.14 -23.46 -0.38
N VAL A 363 6.80 -22.34 -0.07
CA VAL A 363 7.03 -21.23 -1.01
C VAL A 363 7.79 -21.74 -2.22
N SER A 364 8.93 -22.40 -2.00
CA SER A 364 9.81 -22.87 -3.07
C SER A 364 9.14 -23.93 -3.96
N LYS A 365 8.31 -24.80 -3.37
CA LYS A 365 7.64 -25.92 -4.05
C LYS A 365 6.40 -25.47 -4.83
N TYR A 366 5.50 -24.72 -4.18
CA TYR A 366 4.14 -24.52 -4.70
C TYR A 366 3.92 -23.17 -5.39
N PHE A 367 4.64 -22.13 -4.99
CA PHE A 367 4.54 -20.80 -5.59
C PHE A 367 5.91 -20.11 -5.65
N PRO A 368 6.91 -20.77 -6.31
CA PRO A 368 8.23 -20.19 -6.45
C PRO A 368 8.12 -18.85 -7.15
N ARG A 369 9.02 -17.93 -6.81
CA ARG A 369 9.22 -16.73 -7.63
C ARG A 369 9.46 -17.22 -9.05
N LYS A 370 8.64 -16.77 -10.01
CA LYS A 370 8.84 -17.10 -11.42
C LYS A 370 10.24 -16.63 -11.81
N LYS A 371 11.23 -17.54 -11.78
CA LYS A 371 12.47 -17.36 -12.52
C LYS A 371 12.02 -17.30 -13.97
N ASN A 372 12.18 -16.15 -14.60
CA ASN A 372 11.86 -15.92 -16.01
C ASN A 372 12.73 -16.85 -16.88
N TYR A 373 12.37 -18.13 -16.98
CA TYR A 373 13.15 -19.16 -17.69
C TYR A 373 12.45 -19.60 -18.98
N HIS A 374 11.11 -19.63 -19.00
CA HIS A 374 10.35 -19.98 -20.20
C HIS A 374 10.05 -18.78 -21.07
N HIS A 375 11.10 -18.25 -21.72
CA HIS A 375 11.02 -17.51 -22.99
C HIS A 375 12.43 -17.15 -23.47
N ARG A 376 13.43 -18.02 -23.38
CA ARG A 376 14.83 -17.67 -23.73
C ARG A 376 14.98 -16.93 -25.06
N TRP A 377 14.19 -17.24 -26.09
CA TRP A 377 14.20 -16.52 -27.37
C TRP A 377 13.23 -15.32 -27.43
N LYS A 378 11.97 -15.43 -26.96
CA LYS A 378 11.02 -14.30 -26.93
C LYS A 378 11.45 -13.21 -25.95
N GLN A 379 12.08 -13.57 -24.85
CA GLN A 379 12.75 -12.64 -23.94
C GLN A 379 14.04 -12.12 -24.54
N ARG A 380 14.91 -12.91 -25.21
CA ARG A 380 16.04 -12.32 -25.96
C ARG A 380 15.57 -11.28 -26.97
N LEU A 381 14.53 -11.59 -27.74
CA LEU A 381 13.90 -10.67 -28.69
C LEU A 381 13.25 -9.49 -27.96
N LYS A 382 12.55 -9.70 -26.85
CA LYS A 382 12.00 -8.64 -25.99
C LYS A 382 13.10 -7.84 -25.29
N HIS A 383 14.27 -8.38 -24.98
CA HIS A 383 15.39 -7.68 -24.34
C HIS A 383 16.19 -6.87 -25.36
N LEU A 384 16.22 -7.32 -26.62
CA LEU A 384 16.74 -6.55 -27.76
C LEU A 384 15.76 -5.44 -28.16
N ILE A 385 14.46 -5.73 -28.19
CA ILE A 385 13.41 -4.78 -28.60
C ILE A 385 12.97 -3.88 -27.45
N LYS A 386 13.03 -4.27 -26.16
CA LYS A 386 12.51 -3.48 -25.02
C LYS A 386 13.18 -2.11 -24.89
N PRO A 387 14.51 -1.95 -25.02
CA PRO A 387 15.12 -0.62 -25.07
C PRO A 387 14.54 0.22 -26.22
N TYR A 388 14.35 -0.40 -27.38
CA TYR A 388 13.80 0.24 -28.57
C TYR A 388 12.29 0.55 -28.42
N TYR A 389 11.50 -0.35 -27.84
CA TYR A 389 10.09 -0.18 -27.53
C TYR A 389 9.88 0.84 -26.42
N LEU A 390 10.73 0.88 -25.38
CA LEU A 390 10.68 1.92 -24.34
C LEU A 390 11.09 3.28 -24.91
N PHE A 391 12.06 3.32 -25.81
CA PHE A 391 12.39 4.53 -26.55
C PHE A 391 11.21 4.98 -27.44
N LEU A 392 10.62 4.07 -28.23
CA LEU A 392 9.50 4.33 -29.14
C LEU A 392 8.16 4.60 -28.45
N SER A 393 7.83 3.93 -27.34
CA SER A 393 6.57 4.15 -26.61
C SER A 393 6.56 5.48 -25.87
N ASN A 394 7.74 6.01 -25.56
CA ASN A 394 7.90 7.31 -24.95
C ASN A 394 8.08 8.45 -25.98
N GLU A 395 8.12 8.16 -27.30
CA GLU A 395 8.42 9.14 -28.36
C GLU A 395 7.58 8.97 -29.63
N ARG A 396 7.53 9.99 -30.49
CA ARG A 396 7.38 9.77 -31.94
C ARG A 396 8.80 9.69 -32.49
N PHE A 397 9.17 8.59 -33.14
CA PHE A 397 10.56 8.34 -33.58
C PHE A 397 11.18 9.56 -34.28
N SER A 398 12.38 9.95 -33.84
CA SER A 398 13.16 11.06 -34.40
C SER A 398 14.62 10.63 -34.51
N LEU A 399 15.15 10.57 -35.75
CA LEU A 399 16.51 10.12 -36.02
C LEU A 399 17.58 10.87 -35.19
N PRO A 400 17.54 12.22 -35.05
CA PRO A 400 18.48 12.94 -34.17
C PRO A 400 18.43 12.51 -32.70
N CYS A 401 17.26 12.11 -32.20
CA CYS A 401 17.08 11.66 -30.82
C CYS A 401 17.68 10.25 -30.64
N TYR A 402 17.45 9.38 -31.63
CA TYR A 402 18.00 8.03 -31.65
C TYR A 402 19.54 8.03 -31.71
N LEU A 403 20.14 8.89 -32.53
CA LEU A 403 21.60 9.05 -32.59
C LEU A 403 22.18 9.51 -31.26
N LYS A 404 21.51 10.44 -30.55
CA LYS A 404 21.93 10.87 -29.20
C LYS A 404 21.82 9.73 -28.19
N PHE A 405 20.75 8.95 -28.23
CA PHE A 405 20.57 7.76 -27.39
C PHE A 405 21.70 6.75 -27.60
N LEU A 406 22.10 6.47 -28.84
CA LEU A 406 23.24 5.59 -29.11
C LEU A 406 24.55 6.22 -28.59
N LYS A 407 24.81 7.49 -28.91
CA LYS A 407 26.05 8.19 -28.54
C LYS A 407 26.29 8.21 -27.03
N ILE A 408 25.24 8.44 -26.23
CA ILE A 408 25.40 8.51 -24.77
C ILE A 408 25.57 7.13 -24.12
N ASN A 409 24.83 6.12 -24.58
CA ASN A 409 24.82 4.80 -23.94
C ASN A 409 25.91 3.84 -24.45
N TYR A 410 26.50 4.06 -25.62
CA TYR A 410 27.61 3.25 -26.18
C TYR A 410 28.99 3.90 -26.07
N ARG A 411 29.09 5.00 -25.32
CA ARG A 411 30.35 5.70 -25.12
C ARG A 411 31.34 4.84 -24.34
N LYS A 412 32.63 4.83 -24.73
CA LYS A 412 33.69 3.98 -24.13
C LYS A 412 33.78 4.10 -22.60
N ASN A 413 33.67 5.33 -22.08
CA ASN A 413 33.75 5.62 -20.65
C ASN A 413 32.36 5.72 -20.00
N SER A 414 31.40 4.93 -20.47
CA SER A 414 30.06 4.85 -19.92
C SER A 414 29.66 3.39 -19.67
N SER A 415 29.20 3.06 -18.47
CA SER A 415 28.64 1.75 -18.15
C SER A 415 27.11 1.82 -18.12
N ALA A 416 26.47 0.96 -18.91
CA ALA A 416 25.03 0.85 -18.96
C ALA A 416 24.63 -0.57 -19.39
N SER A 417 23.42 -1.01 -19.06
CA SER A 417 22.96 -2.39 -19.33
C SER A 417 21.79 -2.42 -20.31
N PHE A 418 22.12 -2.58 -21.59
CA PHE A 418 21.13 -2.70 -22.67
C PHE A 418 20.15 -3.86 -22.46
N ARG A 419 20.63 -5.00 -21.96
CA ARG A 419 19.79 -6.19 -21.73
C ARG A 419 18.70 -5.95 -20.68
N SER A 420 19.01 -5.19 -19.63
CA SER A 420 18.07 -4.88 -18.55
C SER A 420 17.22 -3.63 -18.84
N GLY A 421 17.64 -2.78 -19.78
CA GLY A 421 17.02 -1.48 -20.08
C GLY A 421 17.45 -0.39 -19.12
N VAL A 422 18.56 -0.60 -18.41
CA VAL A 422 19.20 0.39 -17.54
C VAL A 422 20.08 1.29 -18.41
N LEU A 423 19.44 2.33 -18.95
CA LEU A 423 19.98 3.23 -19.96
C LEU A 423 19.51 4.68 -19.70
N ILE A 424 20.16 5.63 -20.35
CA ILE A 424 19.70 7.02 -20.46
C ILE A 424 18.82 7.15 -21.70
N TYR A 425 17.60 7.63 -21.51
CA TYR A 425 16.59 7.87 -22.55
C TYR A 425 16.46 9.39 -22.78
N PRO A 426 17.27 9.98 -23.68
CA PRO A 426 17.17 11.41 -23.98
C PRO A 426 15.91 11.74 -24.76
N LYS A 427 15.40 12.95 -24.56
CA LYS A 427 14.22 13.51 -25.21
C LYS A 427 14.57 14.55 -26.26
N LYS A 428 13.57 14.96 -27.07
CA LYS A 428 13.77 16.02 -28.06
C LYS A 428 14.24 17.31 -27.37
N GLY A 429 15.28 17.93 -27.90
CA GLY A 429 15.88 19.16 -27.34
C GLY A 429 16.96 18.93 -26.29
N VAL A 430 17.28 17.68 -25.93
CA VAL A 430 18.43 17.39 -25.06
C VAL A 430 19.75 17.67 -25.76
N VAL A 431 20.68 18.30 -25.05
CA VAL A 431 22.04 18.62 -25.49
C VAL A 431 23.03 17.94 -24.54
N PHE A 432 23.97 17.21 -25.12
CA PHE A 432 25.07 16.56 -24.40
C PHE A 432 26.39 17.17 -24.86
N ASP A 433 27.12 17.77 -23.93
CA ASP A 433 28.47 18.31 -24.12
C ASP A 433 29.41 17.62 -23.14
N ILE A 434 30.01 16.50 -23.56
CA ILE A 434 30.66 15.56 -22.64
C ILE A 434 32.08 15.29 -23.12
N HIS A 435 33.05 15.72 -22.33
CA HIS A 435 34.47 15.49 -22.59
C HIS A 435 34.77 13.98 -22.72
N PRO A 436 35.66 13.51 -23.62
CA PRO A 436 35.93 12.08 -23.82
C PRO A 436 36.42 11.30 -22.59
N SER A 437 37.04 11.94 -21.61
CA SER A 437 37.50 11.28 -20.37
C SER A 437 36.45 11.19 -19.26
N ALA A 438 35.36 11.96 -19.35
CA ALA A 438 34.29 11.95 -18.35
C ALA A 438 33.66 10.56 -18.21
N ARG A 439 33.18 10.18 -17.03
CA ARG A 439 32.63 8.84 -16.73
C ARG A 439 31.14 8.91 -16.41
N ILE A 440 30.36 7.99 -16.98
CA ILE A 440 28.93 7.86 -16.68
C ILE A 440 28.64 6.43 -16.26
N GLN A 441 28.08 6.25 -15.06
CA GLN A 441 27.65 4.94 -14.57
C GLN A 441 26.14 4.92 -14.43
N VAL A 442 25.48 3.99 -15.13
CA VAL A 442 24.02 3.86 -15.15
C VAL A 442 23.65 2.50 -14.56
N ASP A 443 23.23 2.52 -13.29
CA ASP A 443 22.69 1.37 -12.56
C ASP A 443 21.16 1.44 -12.41
N TYR A 444 20.54 2.56 -12.82
CA TYR A 444 19.08 2.70 -12.92
C TYR A 444 18.64 3.54 -14.14
N PRO A 445 17.49 3.23 -14.77
CA PRO A 445 17.05 3.96 -15.96
C PRO A 445 16.78 5.44 -15.69
N LEU A 446 17.23 6.32 -16.60
CA LEU A 446 17.04 7.77 -16.55
C LEU A 446 16.33 8.27 -17.80
N VAL A 447 15.20 8.96 -17.65
CA VAL A 447 14.56 9.72 -18.74
C VAL A 447 15.00 11.17 -18.63
N PHE A 448 15.69 11.68 -19.65
CA PHE A 448 16.31 13.01 -19.66
C PHE A 448 15.54 13.98 -20.56
N GLY A 449 14.93 15.03 -20.01
CA GLY A 449 14.22 16.08 -20.76
C GLY A 449 12.74 15.80 -21.05
N ASN A 450 12.04 15.08 -20.16
CA ASN A 450 10.68 14.58 -20.37
C ASN A 450 9.59 15.67 -20.41
N ASN A 451 8.45 15.34 -21.03
CA ASN A 451 7.25 16.18 -21.19
C ASN A 451 7.50 17.58 -21.77
N PRO A 452 8.25 17.74 -22.89
CA PRO A 452 8.43 19.04 -23.51
C PRO A 452 7.08 19.61 -23.98
N VAL A 453 6.90 20.92 -23.88
CA VAL A 453 5.71 21.61 -24.38
C VAL A 453 5.81 21.73 -25.91
N LYS A 454 4.75 21.32 -26.62
CA LYS A 454 4.71 21.38 -28.09
C LYS A 454 4.86 22.83 -28.56
N GLY A 455 5.83 23.10 -29.43
CA GLY A 455 6.10 24.44 -29.98
C GLY A 455 7.01 25.31 -29.11
N PHE A 456 7.33 24.89 -27.88
CA PHE A 456 8.25 25.60 -27.00
C PHE A 456 9.61 24.89 -26.96
N HIS A 457 10.69 25.65 -27.19
CA HIS A 457 12.04 25.10 -27.19
C HIS A 457 12.84 25.61 -25.99
N LEU A 458 12.92 24.77 -24.96
CA LEU A 458 13.83 24.96 -23.83
C LEU A 458 14.70 23.70 -23.71
N PRO A 459 15.99 23.76 -24.07
CA PRO A 459 16.84 22.58 -24.09
C PRO A 459 17.10 22.06 -22.68
N SER A 460 17.39 20.77 -22.57
CA SER A 460 17.97 20.22 -21.34
C SER A 460 19.41 19.86 -21.61
N CYS A 461 20.33 20.39 -20.82
CA CYS A 461 21.77 20.25 -21.03
C CYS A 461 22.39 19.38 -19.94
N LEU A 462 23.27 18.47 -20.35
CA LEU A 462 24.28 17.86 -19.49
C LEU A 462 25.65 18.20 -20.10
N ARG A 463 26.42 19.00 -19.36
CA ARG A 463 27.80 19.35 -19.67
C ARG A 463 28.74 18.69 -18.66
N MET A 464 29.77 18.03 -19.14
CA MET A 464 30.74 17.30 -18.33
C MET A 464 32.16 17.58 -18.82
N GLU A 465 32.98 18.17 -17.97
CA GLU A 465 34.39 18.46 -18.26
C GLU A 465 35.29 17.22 -18.08
N LYS A 466 36.59 17.43 -18.28
CA LYS A 466 37.63 16.41 -18.13
C LYS A 466 37.57 15.76 -16.74
N ASP A 467 37.59 14.42 -16.74
CA ASP A 467 37.73 13.56 -15.57
C ASP A 467 36.59 13.66 -14.54
N THR A 468 35.41 14.11 -14.98
CA THR A 468 34.19 14.20 -14.15
C THR A 468 33.38 12.90 -14.12
N GLU A 469 32.51 12.74 -13.12
CA GLU A 469 31.70 11.53 -12.89
C GLU A 469 30.21 11.83 -12.76
N PHE A 470 29.37 11.03 -13.44
CA PHE A 470 27.91 11.07 -13.29
C PHE A 470 27.33 9.67 -13.06
N HIS A 471 26.82 9.42 -11.85
CA HIS A 471 26.32 8.12 -11.42
C HIS A 471 24.80 8.16 -11.22
N ILE A 472 24.08 7.20 -11.82
CA ILE A 472 22.65 7.00 -11.62
C ILE A 472 22.44 5.66 -10.93
N THR A 473 21.94 5.68 -9.69
CA THR A 473 21.81 4.47 -8.86
C THR A 473 20.36 4.04 -8.69
N ALA A 474 20.16 2.74 -8.43
CA ALA A 474 18.83 2.21 -8.16
C ALA A 474 18.31 2.64 -6.79
N GLY A 475 19.18 2.85 -5.80
CA GLY A 475 18.83 3.23 -4.42
C GLY A 475 17.63 2.46 -3.83
N LYS A 476 16.95 3.07 -2.85
CA LYS A 476 15.73 2.53 -2.23
C LYS A 476 14.50 2.76 -3.12
N ARG A 477 13.55 1.81 -3.10
CA ARG A 477 12.25 1.92 -3.80
C ARG A 477 11.40 3.04 -3.16
N ASP A 478 10.69 3.80 -3.97
CA ASP A 478 9.80 4.88 -3.53
C ASP A 478 8.33 4.60 -3.89
N ARG A 479 7.42 5.53 -3.60
CA ARG A 479 5.98 5.37 -3.84
C ARG A 479 5.54 5.26 -5.30
N TYR A 480 6.46 5.51 -6.24
CA TYR A 480 6.24 5.39 -7.67
C TYR A 480 6.80 4.06 -8.22
N GLY A 481 7.34 3.20 -7.34
CA GLY A 481 7.75 1.84 -7.66
C GLY A 481 9.01 1.81 -8.51
N ASP A 482 8.98 1.06 -9.61
CA ASP A 482 10.11 0.85 -10.51
C ASP A 482 10.11 1.79 -11.73
N THR A 483 9.51 2.97 -11.59
CA THR A 483 9.57 4.00 -12.64
C THR A 483 11.01 4.53 -12.78
N PRO A 484 11.50 4.73 -14.01
CA PRO A 484 12.78 5.42 -14.26
C PRO A 484 12.88 6.76 -13.54
N TYR A 485 14.11 7.21 -13.26
CA TYR A 485 14.32 8.61 -12.85
C TYR A 485 13.77 9.52 -13.93
N ASN A 486 12.91 10.46 -13.56
CA ASN A 486 12.23 11.32 -14.51
C ASN A 486 12.71 12.77 -14.38
N LEU A 487 13.61 13.18 -15.28
CA LEU A 487 14.07 14.56 -15.40
C LEU A 487 13.24 15.26 -16.49
N ARG A 488 12.45 16.28 -16.12
CA ARG A 488 11.68 17.08 -17.08
C ARG A 488 12.57 18.04 -17.88
N TYR A 489 12.01 18.58 -18.96
CA TYR A 489 12.70 19.53 -19.84
C TYR A 489 13.21 20.78 -19.11
N GLY A 490 14.19 21.47 -19.70
CA GLY A 490 14.78 22.71 -19.17
C GLY A 490 15.82 22.52 -18.07
N ALA A 491 16.29 21.29 -17.84
CA ALA A 491 17.37 21.07 -16.87
C ALA A 491 18.72 21.56 -17.41
N TYR A 492 19.55 22.17 -16.57
CA TYR A 492 20.92 22.56 -16.88
C TYR A 492 21.86 21.96 -15.83
N ILE A 493 22.56 20.88 -16.19
CA ILE A 493 23.46 20.16 -15.31
C ILE A 493 24.88 20.34 -15.84
N GLU A 494 25.75 20.92 -15.02
CA GLU A 494 27.16 21.10 -15.32
C GLU A 494 28.01 20.40 -14.27
N ILE A 495 28.93 19.55 -14.72
CA ILE A 495 29.91 18.87 -13.89
C ILE A 495 31.29 19.29 -14.36
N VAL A 496 32.06 19.91 -13.47
CA VAL A 496 33.34 20.58 -13.77
C VAL A 496 34.43 20.13 -12.80
N ASN A 497 35.70 20.50 -13.04
CA ASN A 497 36.80 20.33 -12.07
C ASN A 497 36.98 18.91 -11.48
N GLY A 498 36.63 17.86 -12.24
CA GLY A 498 36.67 16.48 -11.74
C GLY A 498 35.56 16.10 -10.75
N GLY A 499 34.50 16.92 -10.64
CA GLY A 499 33.39 16.71 -9.73
C GLY A 499 32.58 15.44 -10.00
N LYS A 500 31.84 15.01 -8.97
CA LYS A 500 31.03 13.78 -8.98
C LYS A 500 29.57 14.06 -8.65
N LEU A 501 28.67 13.81 -9.60
CA LEU A 501 27.23 13.87 -9.38
C LEU A 501 26.65 12.45 -9.23
N THR A 502 25.92 12.20 -8.14
CA THR A 502 25.19 10.95 -7.94
C THR A 502 23.69 11.23 -7.79
N LEU A 503 22.87 10.59 -8.63
CA LEU A 503 21.41 10.64 -8.57
C LEU A 503 20.85 9.24 -8.29
N SER A 504 20.11 9.09 -7.20
CA SER A 504 19.32 7.88 -6.95
C SER A 504 17.90 8.05 -7.51
N ARG A 505 17.04 7.03 -7.42
CA ARG A 505 15.62 7.09 -7.86
C ARG A 505 14.94 8.40 -7.43
N GLY A 506 14.18 9.01 -8.33
CA GLY A 506 13.50 10.27 -8.03
C GLY A 506 12.90 10.93 -9.27
N ALA A 507 12.50 12.18 -9.11
CA ALA A 507 12.04 12.98 -10.24
C ALA A 507 12.33 14.47 -10.03
N ALA A 508 12.62 15.16 -11.13
CA ALA A 508 12.73 16.61 -11.15
C ALA A 508 11.79 17.23 -12.17
N ASN A 509 11.19 18.35 -11.76
CA ASN A 509 10.34 19.16 -12.61
C ASN A 509 11.18 20.08 -13.52
N VAL A 510 10.49 20.94 -14.25
CA VAL A 510 11.08 21.83 -15.26
C VAL A 510 12.11 22.78 -14.62
N GLY A 511 13.25 22.99 -15.27
CA GLY A 511 14.20 24.04 -14.89
C GLY A 511 15.20 23.69 -13.79
N LEU A 512 15.48 22.41 -13.53
CA LEU A 512 16.51 22.02 -12.56
C LEU A 512 17.90 22.51 -12.99
N THR A 513 18.59 23.26 -12.14
CA THR A 513 19.99 23.64 -12.33
C THR A 513 20.87 22.91 -11.32
N ILE A 514 21.91 22.22 -11.80
CA ILE A 514 22.94 21.61 -10.94
C ILE A 514 24.31 22.12 -11.40
N MET A 515 25.09 22.66 -10.47
CA MET A 515 26.51 22.95 -10.65
C MET A 515 27.33 22.09 -9.69
N CYS A 516 28.10 21.15 -10.24
CA CYS A 516 28.87 20.16 -9.48
C CYS A 516 30.36 20.24 -9.82
N ALA A 517 31.19 20.75 -8.91
CA ALA A 517 32.64 20.84 -9.07
C ALA A 517 33.41 19.90 -8.13
N LYS A 518 32.78 19.40 -7.06
CA LYS A 518 33.38 18.49 -6.08
C LYS A 518 32.52 17.25 -5.91
N GLU A 519 31.37 17.37 -5.26
CA GLU A 519 30.46 16.25 -5.06
C GLU A 519 29.03 16.73 -4.74
N VAL A 520 28.07 16.21 -5.49
CA VAL A 520 26.63 16.37 -5.22
C VAL A 520 25.99 15.00 -5.18
N THR A 521 25.38 14.64 -4.05
CA THR A 521 24.63 13.38 -3.88
C THR A 521 23.15 13.68 -3.68
N ILE A 522 22.29 13.03 -4.47
CA ILE A 522 20.84 13.09 -4.31
C ILE A 522 20.30 11.68 -4.03
N GLY A 523 19.70 11.52 -2.85
CA GLY A 523 19.13 10.28 -2.34
C GLY A 523 17.89 9.80 -3.08
N SER A 524 17.39 8.65 -2.66
CA SER A 524 16.23 7.98 -3.26
C SER A 524 14.91 8.63 -2.85
N GLY A 525 13.98 8.73 -3.78
CA GLY A 525 12.65 9.30 -3.56
C GLY A 525 12.65 10.83 -3.47
N VAL A 526 13.76 11.51 -3.78
CA VAL A 526 13.81 12.97 -3.80
C VAL A 526 12.89 13.53 -4.90
N ARG A 527 12.09 14.53 -4.53
CA ARG A 527 11.18 15.24 -5.44
C ARG A 527 11.65 16.67 -5.59
N ILE A 528 12.00 17.02 -6.82
CA ILE A 528 12.52 18.35 -7.14
C ILE A 528 11.45 19.14 -7.89
N GLY A 529 11.08 20.28 -7.32
CA GLY A 529 10.12 21.24 -7.86
C GLY A 529 10.64 21.96 -9.12
N ARG A 530 9.93 22.99 -9.56
CA ARG A 530 10.36 23.78 -10.73
C ARG A 530 11.49 24.73 -10.35
N ASN A 531 12.43 24.96 -11.26
CA ASN A 531 13.47 25.99 -11.12
C ASN A 531 14.30 25.88 -9.83
N VAL A 532 14.59 24.65 -9.38
CA VAL A 532 15.46 24.41 -8.22
C VAL A 532 16.91 24.51 -8.65
N SER A 533 17.73 25.19 -7.84
CA SER A 533 19.18 25.29 -8.04
C SER A 533 19.94 24.54 -6.95
N ILE A 534 20.87 23.67 -7.33
CA ILE A 534 21.74 22.93 -6.43
C ILE A 534 23.17 23.22 -6.85
N ARG A 535 23.99 23.72 -5.93
CA ARG A 535 25.39 24.03 -6.24
C ARG A 535 26.31 23.67 -5.09
N ASP A 536 27.38 22.96 -5.42
CA ASP A 536 28.50 22.72 -4.51
C ASP A 536 29.66 23.69 -4.76
N TRP A 537 29.54 24.58 -5.75
CA TRP A 537 30.56 25.54 -6.17
C TRP A 537 29.96 26.88 -6.61
N ASN A 538 30.62 27.96 -6.21
CA ASN A 538 30.20 29.32 -6.53
C ASN A 538 30.86 29.93 -7.78
N GLY A 539 31.66 29.18 -8.54
CA GLY A 539 32.40 29.69 -9.69
C GLY A 539 33.82 30.14 -9.33
N PRO A 540 34.59 30.69 -10.28
CA PRO A 540 35.98 31.10 -10.07
C PRO A 540 36.14 32.39 -9.25
N HIS A 541 35.07 32.87 -8.61
CA HIS A 541 35.07 34.09 -7.82
C HIS A 541 35.84 33.91 -6.52
N VAL A 542 36.59 34.94 -6.12
CA VAL A 542 37.39 34.95 -4.90
C VAL A 542 36.75 35.87 -3.88
N ILE A 543 36.46 35.34 -2.70
CA ILE A 543 36.09 36.13 -1.52
C ILE A 543 37.20 35.93 -0.49
N VAL A 544 37.81 37.02 -0.04
CA VAL A 544 38.88 36.99 0.95
C VAL A 544 38.23 36.90 2.34
N SER A 545 38.05 35.67 2.83
CA SER A 545 37.52 35.37 4.16
C SER A 545 37.94 33.96 4.58
N ASP A 546 38.29 33.78 5.85
CA ASP A 546 38.64 32.50 6.47
C ASP A 546 37.43 31.56 6.64
N THR A 547 36.23 32.12 6.69
CA THR A 547 34.97 31.39 6.86
C THR A 547 34.28 31.04 5.54
N TYR A 548 34.66 31.66 4.42
CA TYR A 548 34.03 31.42 3.12
C TYR A 548 34.60 30.19 2.42
N ARG A 549 33.74 29.20 2.17
CA ARG A 549 34.07 28.03 1.34
C ARG A 549 33.46 28.19 -0.04
N ASN A 550 34.31 28.39 -1.05
CA ASN A 550 33.87 28.57 -2.43
C ASN A 550 33.33 27.27 -3.07
N HIS A 551 33.82 26.12 -2.62
CA HIS A 551 33.34 24.80 -3.01
C HIS A 551 33.28 23.85 -1.82
N ALA A 552 32.18 23.14 -1.64
CA ALA A 552 31.98 22.15 -0.59
C ALA A 552 30.85 21.19 -0.96
N PRO A 553 30.98 19.87 -0.67
CA PRO A 553 29.99 18.86 -1.08
C PRO A 553 28.57 19.18 -0.64
N VAL A 554 27.59 18.78 -1.45
CA VAL A 554 26.17 18.86 -1.10
C VAL A 554 25.59 17.46 -1.03
N HIS A 555 24.95 17.13 0.10
CA HIS A 555 24.33 15.83 0.32
C HIS A 555 22.85 16.00 0.59
N ILE A 556 22.00 15.44 -0.27
CA ILE A 556 20.55 15.45 -0.11
C ILE A 556 20.11 14.03 0.21
N GLY A 557 19.56 13.82 1.41
CA GLY A 557 19.11 12.52 1.90
C GLY A 557 17.91 11.94 1.14
N ASP A 558 17.54 10.72 1.50
CA ASP A 558 16.38 10.05 0.91
C ASP A 558 15.09 10.83 1.23
N ARG A 559 14.09 10.73 0.34
CA ARG A 559 12.77 11.35 0.51
C ARG A 559 12.89 12.81 0.96
N VAL A 560 13.66 13.64 0.25
CA VAL A 560 13.61 15.10 0.42
C VAL A 560 12.70 15.73 -0.62
N TRP A 561 11.88 16.71 -0.24
CA TRP A 561 11.09 17.51 -1.18
C TRP A 561 11.67 18.92 -1.29
N LEU A 562 12.24 19.21 -2.47
CA LEU A 562 12.69 20.55 -2.83
C LEU A 562 11.54 21.27 -3.53
N CYS A 563 10.84 22.19 -2.86
CA CYS A 563 9.77 22.96 -3.49
C CYS A 563 10.32 23.94 -4.54
N SER A 564 9.43 24.43 -5.40
CA SER A 564 9.81 25.26 -6.55
C SER A 564 10.65 26.49 -6.15
N GLY A 565 11.71 26.76 -6.91
CA GLY A 565 12.55 27.95 -6.77
C GLY A 565 13.55 27.92 -5.61
N CYS A 566 13.65 26.84 -4.83
CA CYS A 566 14.64 26.79 -3.76
C CYS A 566 16.07 26.65 -4.29
N THR A 567 17.02 27.17 -3.54
CA THR A 567 18.46 27.13 -3.83
C THR A 567 19.20 26.43 -2.70
N ILE A 568 20.00 25.42 -3.02
CA ILE A 568 20.86 24.70 -2.07
C ILE A 568 22.31 25.17 -2.27
N MET A 569 22.90 25.76 -1.23
CA MET A 569 24.24 26.34 -1.27
C MET A 569 25.34 25.32 -0.98
N PRO A 570 26.62 25.63 -1.30
CA PRO A 570 27.73 24.72 -1.07
C PRO A 570 27.87 24.29 0.40
N GLY A 571 28.20 23.03 0.63
CA GLY A 571 28.46 22.47 1.95
C GLY A 571 27.23 22.02 2.74
N VAL A 572 26.02 22.14 2.16
CA VAL A 572 24.78 21.80 2.84
C VAL A 572 24.49 20.29 2.78
N THR A 573 24.16 19.73 3.94
CA THR A 573 23.55 18.41 4.10
C THR A 573 22.06 18.56 4.47
N ILE A 574 21.18 17.95 3.69
CA ILE A 574 19.74 17.90 3.95
C ILE A 574 19.36 16.49 4.41
N GLY A 575 18.87 16.40 5.65
CA GLY A 575 18.46 15.15 6.26
C GLY A 575 17.26 14.50 5.57
N GLU A 576 17.15 13.18 5.74
CA GLU A 576 16.07 12.37 5.19
C GLU A 576 14.68 12.91 5.56
N GLY A 577 13.73 12.90 4.62
CA GLY A 577 12.34 13.28 4.93
C GLY A 577 12.13 14.80 5.08
N ALA A 578 13.15 15.62 4.86
CA ALA A 578 13.01 17.08 4.96
C ALA A 578 12.27 17.69 3.78
N VAL A 579 11.64 18.85 4.00
CA VAL A 579 10.96 19.65 2.98
C VAL A 579 11.57 21.04 2.98
N ILE A 580 12.02 21.47 1.80
CA ILE A 580 12.50 22.84 1.56
C ILE A 580 11.37 23.62 0.91
N ALA A 581 10.86 24.65 1.57
CA ALA A 581 9.74 25.45 1.09
C ALA A 581 10.12 26.25 -0.19
N ALA A 582 9.09 26.67 -0.93
CA ALA A 582 9.29 27.37 -2.19
C ALA A 582 10.13 28.65 -2.01
N ASN A 583 10.97 28.96 -3.00
CA ASN A 583 11.84 30.14 -3.05
C ASN A 583 12.78 30.30 -1.82
N SER A 584 13.13 29.21 -1.14
CA SER A 584 14.02 29.25 0.02
C SER A 584 15.49 29.13 -0.37
N THR A 585 16.39 29.81 0.36
CA THR A 585 17.85 29.69 0.18
C THR A 585 18.45 28.96 1.37
N VAL A 586 18.87 27.72 1.16
CA VAL A 586 19.42 26.87 2.22
C VAL A 586 20.94 27.08 2.29
N THR A 587 21.40 27.70 3.37
CA THR A 587 22.81 28.05 3.61
C THR A 587 23.44 27.24 4.75
N LYS A 588 22.66 26.40 5.43
CA LYS A 588 23.09 25.55 6.55
C LYS A 588 22.41 24.19 6.46
N ASP A 589 22.97 23.21 7.15
CA ASP A 589 22.41 21.86 7.22
C ASP A 589 20.98 21.86 7.74
N VAL A 590 20.17 20.95 7.21
CA VAL A 590 18.75 20.79 7.52
C VAL A 590 18.56 19.45 8.22
N PRO A 591 18.08 19.41 9.46
CA PRO A 591 17.84 18.14 10.16
C PRO A 591 16.79 17.27 9.43
N PRO A 592 16.86 15.93 9.57
CA PRO A 592 15.85 15.03 9.03
C PRO A 592 14.44 15.41 9.48
N ARG A 593 13.44 15.13 8.63
CA ARG A 593 12.01 15.30 8.95
C ARG A 593 11.62 16.71 9.41
N THR A 594 12.28 17.73 8.87
CA THR A 594 11.94 19.14 9.13
C THR A 594 11.42 19.83 7.87
N LEU A 595 10.52 20.80 8.07
CA LEU A 595 10.13 21.78 7.05
C LEU A 595 10.93 23.06 7.32
N VAL A 596 11.73 23.50 6.36
CA VAL A 596 12.43 24.79 6.42
C VAL A 596 11.94 25.75 5.33
N GLY A 597 12.03 27.05 5.58
CA GLY A 597 11.74 28.05 4.56
C GLY A 597 12.35 29.43 4.81
N GLY A 598 12.42 30.26 3.77
CA GLY A 598 12.96 31.61 3.80
C GLY A 598 14.35 31.74 3.16
N SER A 599 14.91 32.95 3.17
CA SER A 599 16.25 33.26 2.67
C SER A 599 16.97 34.20 3.67
N PRO A 600 17.87 33.67 4.52
CA PRO A 600 18.25 32.27 4.65
C PRO A 600 17.11 31.41 5.23
N ALA A 601 17.08 30.13 4.85
CA ALA A 601 16.07 29.18 5.30
C ALA A 601 16.18 28.91 6.81
N LYS A 602 15.04 28.87 7.50
CA LYS A 602 14.92 28.54 8.93
C LYS A 602 13.90 27.43 9.12
N ILE A 603 14.03 26.67 10.21
CA ILE A 603 13.05 25.64 10.59
C ILE A 603 11.69 26.30 10.85
N ILE A 604 10.66 25.79 10.18
CA ILE A 604 9.25 26.17 10.35
C ILE A 604 8.52 25.11 11.18
N LYS A 605 8.82 23.83 10.93
CA LYS A 605 8.18 22.70 11.60
C LYS A 605 9.11 21.51 11.71
N GLU A 606 9.01 20.80 12.81
CA GLU A 606 9.74 19.56 13.08
C GLU A 606 8.80 18.35 13.06
N ASN A 607 9.38 17.14 13.02
CA ASN A 607 8.66 15.87 13.06
C ASN A 607 7.58 15.74 11.98
N ILE A 608 7.87 16.26 10.78
CA ILE A 608 6.99 16.10 9.63
C ILE A 608 7.14 14.72 9.01
N GLU A 609 6.12 14.31 8.28
CA GLU A 609 6.18 13.17 7.37
C GLU A 609 5.65 13.62 6.01
N TRP A 610 6.42 13.34 4.96
CA TRP A 610 5.98 13.53 3.58
C TRP A 610 6.41 12.30 2.77
N TYR A 611 5.57 11.93 1.80
CA TYR A 611 5.73 10.69 1.03
C TYR A 611 5.40 10.89 -0.43
#